data_AF-A0A2I1RCT8-F1
#
_entry.id   AF-A0A2I1RCT8-F1
#
_cell.length_a   1.000
_cell.length_b   1.000
_cell.length_c   1.000
_cell.angle_alpha   90.00
_cell.angle_beta   90.00
_cell.angle_gamma   90.00
#
_symmetry.space_group_name_H-M   'P 1'
#
loop_
_entity.id
_entity.type
_entity.pdbx_description
1 polymer ?
#
loop_
_entity_poly.entity_id
_entity_poly.type
_entity_poly.pdbx_seq_one_letter_code
_entity_poly.pdbx_strand_id
1 'polypeptide(L)' 'MSERRSAADSVRWQGFSTRAIHAGYDPDPQTGAVNVPIYASSTFAQDGVGGLRDGFEYARTG' A
#
# COMPACT_ATOMS: atom_id res chain seq x y z
N MET A 1 -30.56 7.07 17.95
CA MET A 1 -29.41 7.95 17.66
C MET A 1 -28.30 7.08 17.08
N SER A 2 -28.16 7.07 15.75
CA SER A 2 -27.09 6.33 15.07
C SER A 2 -26.06 7.37 14.64
N GLU A 3 -25.02 7.54 15.46
CA GLU A 3 -23.90 8.41 15.12
C GLU A 3 -23.08 7.70 14.04
N ARG A 4 -23.08 8.24 12.83
CA ARG A 4 -22.16 7.82 11.77
C ARG A 4 -20.75 8.18 12.22
N ARG A 5 -20.01 7.19 12.72
CA ARG A 5 -18.59 7.34 13.05
C ARG A 5 -17.81 7.68 11.78
N SER A 6 -16.99 8.71 11.88
CA SER A 6 -16.12 9.18 10.79
C SER A 6 -15.08 8.12 10.42
N ALA A 7 -14.59 8.12 9.17
CA ALA A 7 -13.49 7.24 8.74
C ALA A 7 -12.19 7.44 9.55
N ALA A 8 -12.01 8.60 10.18
CA ALA A 8 -10.91 8.84 11.10
C ALA A 8 -11.03 8.06 12.43
N ASP A 9 -12.24 7.62 12.78
CA ASP A 9 -12.54 6.87 14.01
C ASP A 9 -12.34 5.36 13.83
N SER A 10 -12.45 4.84 12.60
CA SER A 10 -12.25 3.41 12.32
C SER A 10 -10.78 3.00 12.45
N VAL A 11 -9.83 3.87 12.08
CA VAL A 11 -8.39 3.64 12.27
C VAL A 11 -8.02 3.58 13.75
N ARG A 12 -8.72 4.35 14.60
CA ARG A 12 -8.55 4.35 16.06
C ARG A 12 -9.16 3.12 16.74
N TRP A 13 -10.09 2.43 16.07
CA TRP A 13 -10.81 1.28 16.61
C TRP A 13 -10.01 -0.04 16.54
N GLN A 14 -9.03 -0.13 15.65
CA GLN A 14 -8.19 -1.33 15.54
C GLN A 14 -7.08 -1.35 16.59
N GLY A 15 -6.97 -2.47 17.32
CA GLY A 15 -5.91 -2.70 18.29
C GLY A 15 -4.51 -2.72 17.69
N PHE A 16 -3.48 -2.58 18.53
CA PHE A 16 -2.08 -2.55 18.10
C PHE A 16 -1.71 -3.78 17.25
N SER A 17 -2.05 -4.99 17.70
CA SER A 17 -1.70 -6.23 16.99
C SER A 17 -2.33 -6.31 15.60
N THR A 18 -3.58 -5.88 15.45
CA THR A 18 -4.25 -5.85 14.14
C THR A 18 -3.55 -4.89 13.19
N ARG A 19 -3.21 -3.68 13.67
CA ARG A 19 -2.49 -2.70 12.86
C ARG A 19 -1.08 -3.17 12.52
N ALA A 20 -0.38 -3.83 13.44
CA ALA A 20 0.96 -4.36 13.19
C ALA A 20 0.99 -5.43 12.08
N ILE A 21 -0.12 -6.16 11.89
CA ILE A 21 -0.25 -7.20 10.86
C ILE A 21 -0.75 -6.60 9.53
N HIS A 22 -1.71 -5.69 9.57
CA HIS A 22 -2.45 -5.26 8.37
C HIS A 22 -2.11 -3.84 7.88
N ALA A 23 -1.38 -3.03 8.66
CA ALA A 23 -1.03 -1.69 8.20
C ALA A 23 0.02 -1.75 7.08
N GLY A 24 -0.14 -0.87 6.09
CA GLY A 24 0.84 -0.64 5.04
C GLY A 24 0.67 -1.49 3.79
N TYR A 25 -0.28 -2.43 3.76
CA TYR A 25 -0.54 -3.24 2.57
C TYR A 25 -1.94 -3.86 2.58
N ASP A 26 -2.66 -3.68 1.48
CA ASP A 26 -3.83 -4.47 1.13
C ASP A 26 -3.44 -5.49 0.05
N PRO A 27 -4.15 -6.63 -0.07
CA PRO A 27 -3.85 -7.63 -1.10
C PRO A 27 -3.73 -7.01 -2.48
N ASP A 28 -2.64 -7.32 -3.18
CA ASP A 28 -2.32 -6.71 -4.47
C ASP A 28 -3.45 -6.99 -5.49
N PRO A 29 -4.04 -5.95 -6.10
CA PRO A 29 -5.11 -6.12 -7.08
C PRO A 29 -4.65 -6.82 -8.37
N GLN A 30 -3.37 -6.82 -8.70
CA GLN A 30 -2.86 -7.45 -9.93
C GLN A 30 -2.64 -8.96 -9.77
N THR A 31 -2.03 -9.39 -8.66
CA THR A 31 -1.64 -10.80 -8.46
C THR A 31 -2.42 -11.52 -7.37
N GLY A 32 -3.11 -10.78 -6.49
CA GLY A 32 -3.76 -11.33 -5.30
C GLY A 32 -2.80 -11.68 -4.16
N ALA A 33 -1.54 -11.27 -4.24
CA ALA A 33 -0.56 -11.50 -3.17
C ALA A 33 -1.04 -10.85 -1.85
N VAL A 34 -1.25 -11.67 -0.82
CA VAL A 34 -1.73 -11.21 0.50
C VAL A 34 -0.63 -10.54 1.32
N ASN A 35 0.63 -10.94 1.11
CA ASN A 35 1.80 -10.28 1.69
C ASN A 35 2.49 -9.42 0.63
N VAL A 36 3.17 -8.35 1.07
CA VAL A 36 3.97 -7.48 0.20
C VAL A 36 5.02 -8.31 -0.55
N PRO A 37 5.05 -8.29 -1.90
CA PRO A 37 6.08 -8.95 -2.68
C PRO A 37 7.47 -8.32 -2.48
N ILE A 38 8.53 -9.11 -2.63
CA ILE A 38 9.90 -8.61 -2.66
C ILE A 38 10.28 -8.28 -4.12
N TYR A 39 10.28 -7.01 -4.47
CA TYR A 39 10.76 -6.54 -5.76
C TYR A 39 12.29 -6.41 -5.77
N ALA A 40 12.98 -7.50 -6.09
CA ALA A 40 14.44 -7.55 -6.20
C ALA A 40 14.95 -6.96 -7.53
N SER A 41 14.42 -5.81 -7.92
CA SER A 41 14.81 -5.06 -9.12
C SER A 41 15.22 -3.65 -8.72
N SER A 42 16.25 -3.12 -9.37
CA SER A 42 16.73 -1.77 -9.09
C SER A 42 15.94 -0.69 -9.83
N THR A 43 15.29 -1.02 -10.94
CA THR A 43 14.56 -0.07 -11.80
C THR A 43 13.23 -0.65 -12.28
N PHE A 44 12.30 0.24 -12.63
CA PHE A 44 10.94 -0.05 -13.05
C PHE A 44 10.65 0.60 -14.40
N ALA A 45 9.82 -0.06 -15.22
CA ALA A 45 9.49 0.43 -16.55
C ALA A 45 8.63 1.70 -16.48
N GLN A 46 8.92 2.67 -17.34
CA GLN A 46 8.18 3.94 -17.46
C GLN A 46 7.22 3.91 -18.65
N ASP A 47 6.15 4.70 -18.59
CA ASP A 47 5.18 4.89 -19.69
C ASP A 47 5.60 5.99 -20.67
N GLY A 48 6.70 6.67 -20.37
CA GLY A 48 7.28 7.76 -21.15
C GLY A 48 8.31 8.49 -20.29
N VAL A 49 9.02 9.47 -20.86
CA VAL A 49 9.98 10.27 -20.09
C VAL A 49 9.25 11.00 -18.95
N GLY A 50 9.58 10.66 -17.71
CA GLY A 50 8.93 11.21 -16.51
C GLY A 50 7.55 10.60 -16.20
N GLY A 51 7.12 9.58 -16.96
CA GLY A 51 5.87 8.86 -16.73
C GLY A 51 6.09 7.61 -15.89
N LEU A 52 5.95 7.73 -14.56
CA LEU A 52 6.08 6.59 -13.66
C LEU A 52 4.92 5.61 -13.87
N ARG A 53 5.22 4.32 -14.01
CA ARG A 53 4.22 3.25 -13.94
C ARG A 53 4.09 2.82 -12.50
N ASP A 54 2.89 3.00 -11.95
CA ASP A 54 2.57 2.66 -10.55
C ASP A 54 3.48 3.33 -9.51
N GLY A 55 3.99 4.52 -9.83
CA GLY A 55 4.65 5.41 -8.86
C GLY A 55 6.14 5.17 -8.62
N PHE A 56 6.78 4.20 -9.28
CA PHE A 56 8.20 3.92 -9.10
C PHE A 56 9.00 4.01 -10.40
N GLU A 57 10.27 4.43 -10.29
CA GLU A 57 11.27 4.37 -11.40
C GLU A 57 12.57 3.67 -10.98
N TYR A 58 13.00 3.90 -9.74
CA TYR A 58 14.27 3.39 -9.22
C TYR A 58 14.16 3.11 -7.72
N ALA A 59 14.57 1.92 -7.29
CA ALA A 59 14.32 1.44 -5.92
C ALA A 59 15.00 2.27 -4.82
N ARG A 60 16.05 3.04 -5.15
CA ARG A 60 16.75 3.90 -4.18
C ARG A 60 15.93 5.14 -3.79
N THR A 61 15.10 5.67 -4.68
CA THR A 61 14.44 6.97 -4.45
C THR A 61 13.18 6.84 -3.60
N GLY A 62 12.52 5.68 -3.66
CA GLY A 62 11.31 5.41 -2.90
C GLY A 62 10.09 6.15 -3.43
#